data_AF-A0A2T2U7F6-F1
#
_entry.id   AF-A0A2T2U7F6-F1
#
_cell.length_a   1.000
_cell.length_b   1.000
_cell.length_c   1.000
_cell.angle_alpha   90.00
_cell.angle_beta   90.00
_cell.angle_gamma   90.00
#
_symmetry.space_group_name_H-M   'P 1'
#
loop_
_entity.id
_entity.type
_entity.pdbx_description
1 polymer ?
#
loop_
_entity_poly.entity_id
_entity_poly.type
_entity_poly.pdbx_seq_one_letter_code
_entity_poly.pdbx_strand_id
1 'polypeptide(L)' 'EGSLDGTPVFLGCSDQDPYIPRERVHETADVLQALGAEVTTCIYEGLGHTTNDDELQHVRSLLRRPVDRSEE' A
#
# COMPACT_ATOMS: atom_id res chain seq x y z
N GLU A 1 -18.38 9.10 -10.15
CA GLU A 1 -17.24 8.18 -10.26
C GLU A 1 -16.20 8.62 -9.24
N GLY A 2 -15.71 7.72 -8.38
CA GLY A 2 -14.75 8.05 -7.33
C GLY A 2 -13.33 7.87 -7.85
N SER A 3 -12.62 8.97 -8.11
CA SER A 3 -11.17 8.95 -8.33
C SER A 3 -10.46 9.09 -6.99
N LEU A 4 -9.36 8.37 -6.81
CA LEU A 4 -8.45 8.55 -5.68
C LEU A 4 -7.48 9.71 -5.90
N ASP A 5 -7.53 10.38 -7.05
CA ASP A 5 -6.81 11.64 -7.35
C ASP A 5 -5.31 11.60 -6.98
N GLY A 6 -4.62 10.53 -7.36
CA GLY A 6 -3.21 10.33 -7.05
C GLY A 6 -2.92 10.10 -5.57
N THR A 7 -3.92 9.75 -4.76
CA THR A 7 -3.71 9.42 -3.34
C THR A 7 -2.66 8.33 -3.23
N PRO A 8 -1.58 8.56 -2.46
CA PRO A 8 -0.52 7.57 -2.32
C PRO A 8 -0.99 6.44 -1.42
N VAL A 9 -0.90 5.20 -1.92
CA VAL A 9 -1.28 3.98 -1.20
C VAL A 9 -0.08 3.06 -1.10
N PHE A 10 0.13 2.49 0.08
CA PHE A 10 1.16 1.48 0.32
C PHE A 10 0.53 0.16 0.76
N LEU A 11 0.93 -0.92 0.09
CA LEU A 11 0.51 -2.29 0.36
C LEU A 11 1.75 -3.13 0.72
N GLY A 12 1.99 -3.28 2.02
CA GLY A 12 2.99 -4.21 2.57
C GLY A 12 2.35 -5.54 2.95
N CYS A 13 2.93 -6.66 2.51
CA CYS A 13 2.46 -8.00 2.89
C CYS A 13 3.60 -9.03 2.77
N SER A 14 3.51 -10.16 3.48
CA SER A 14 4.46 -11.26 3.30
C SER A 14 3.97 -12.26 2.26
N ASP A 15 4.90 -12.86 1.51
CA ASP A 15 4.61 -13.96 0.58
C ASP A 15 4.17 -15.26 1.29
N GLN A 16 4.53 -15.42 2.57
CA GLN A 16 4.21 -16.56 3.41
C GLN A 16 3.11 -16.26 4.43
N ASP A 17 2.32 -15.22 4.21
CA ASP A 17 1.18 -14.91 5.06
C ASP A 17 0.09 -16.00 4.92
N PRO A 18 -0.25 -16.74 6.00
CA PRO A 18 -1.22 -17.82 5.93
C PRO A 18 -2.68 -17.34 5.76
N TYR A 19 -2.94 -16.04 5.95
CA TYR A 19 -4.27 -15.45 5.88
C TYR A 19 -4.47 -14.59 4.63
N ILE A 20 -3.40 -13.95 4.16
CA ILE A 20 -3.44 -13.00 3.04
C ILE A 20 -2.57 -13.54 1.89
N PRO A 21 -3.16 -14.26 0.92
CA PRO A 21 -2.40 -14.69 -0.24
C PRO A 21 -1.94 -13.50 -1.08
N ARG A 22 -0.69 -13.54 -1.56
CA ARG A 22 -0.07 -12.50 -2.40
C ARG A 22 -0.94 -12.06 -3.59
N GLU A 23 -1.71 -12.98 -4.17
CA GLU A 23 -2.59 -12.71 -5.31
C GLU A 23 -3.67 -11.67 -4.97
N ARG A 24 -4.20 -11.70 -3.74
CA ARG A 24 -5.19 -10.69 -3.29
C ARG A 24 -4.57 -9.32 -3.08
N VAL A 25 -3.30 -9.27 -2.68
CA VAL A 25 -2.56 -8.01 -2.54
C VAL A 25 -2.38 -7.37 -3.90
N HIS A 26 -1.99 -8.15 -4.90
CA HIS A 26 -1.90 -7.69 -6.29
C HIS A 26 -3.26 -7.24 -6.84
N GLU A 27 -4.32 -8.04 -6.68
CA GLU A 27 -5.67 -7.67 -7.13
C GLU A 27 -6.14 -6.36 -6.50
N THR A 28 -5.86 -6.14 -5.21
CA THR A 28 -6.17 -4.89 -4.53
C THR A 28 -5.38 -3.72 -5.10
N ALA A 29 -4.09 -3.94 -5.41
CA ALA A 29 -3.23 -2.93 -6.02
C ALA A 29 -3.75 -2.51 -7.41
N ASP A 30 -4.15 -3.47 -8.24
CA ASP A 30 -4.72 -3.21 -9.56
C ASP A 30 -6.02 -2.39 -9.47
N VAL A 31 -6.92 -2.73 -8.53
CA VAL A 31 -8.17 -1.99 -8.33
C VAL A 31 -7.89 -0.55 -7.89
N LEU A 32 -7.00 -0.34 -6.93
CA LEU A 32 -6.65 0.99 -6.44
C LEU A 32 -5.96 1.84 -7.51
N GLN A 33 -5.09 1.22 -8.31
CA GLN A 33 -4.44 1.90 -9.44
C GLN A 33 -5.46 2.26 -10.52
N ALA A 34 -6.42 1.39 -10.82
CA ALA A 34 -7.53 1.67 -11.74
C ALA A 34 -8.44 2.82 -11.24
N LEU A 35 -8.54 3.00 -9.93
CA LEU A 35 -9.22 4.13 -9.30
C LEU A 35 -8.37 5.42 -9.26
N GLY A 36 -7.14 5.39 -9.79
CA GLY A 36 -6.27 6.57 -9.90
C GLY A 36 -5.38 6.83 -8.69
N ALA A 37 -5.11 5.85 -7.83
CA ALA A 37 -4.14 5.99 -6.74
C ALA A 37 -2.69 5.76 -7.20
N GLU A 38 -1.74 6.40 -6.50
CA GLU A 38 -0.30 6.08 -6.60
C GLU A 38 0.02 4.88 -5.70
N VAL A 39 -0.08 3.67 -6.24
CA VAL A 39 0.08 2.43 -5.45
C VAL A 39 1.54 1.94 -5.43
N THR A 40 2.09 1.76 -4.23
CA THR A 40 3.37 1.09 -3.97
C THR A 40 3.10 -0.25 -3.28
N THR A 41 3.54 -1.35 -3.88
CA THR A 41 3.39 -2.70 -3.30
C THR A 41 4.75 -3.27 -2.93
N CYS A 42 4.91 -3.75 -1.71
CA CYS A 42 6.12 -4.38 -1.20
C CYS A 42 5.76 -5.76 -0.62
N ILE A 43 6.31 -6.81 -1.22
CA ILE A 43 6.12 -8.18 -0.75
C ILE A 43 7.39 -8.65 -0.04
N TYR A 44 7.27 -9.05 1.22
CA TYR A 44 8.41 -9.45 2.05
C TYR A 44 8.50 -10.98 2.17
N GLU A 45 9.66 -11.53 1.83
CA GLU A 45 9.89 -12.97 1.85
C GLU A 45 10.08 -13.53 3.26
N GLY A 46 9.35 -14.60 3.61
CA GLY A 46 9.57 -15.38 4.85
C GLY A 46 9.14 -14.68 6.14
N LEU A 47 8.27 -13.67 6.03
CA LEU A 47 7.82 -12.80 7.12
C LEU A 47 6.38 -13.12 7.58
N GLY A 48 5.89 -14.36 7.46
CA GLY A 48 4.64 -14.85 8.06
C GLY A 48 3.49 -13.82 8.08
N HIS A 49 2.88 -13.59 9.26
CA HIS A 49 1.90 -12.52 9.49
C HIS A 49 2.42 -11.56 10.58
N THR A 50 3.49 -10.83 10.28
CA THR A 50 4.07 -9.82 11.16
C THR A 50 4.43 -8.56 10.40
N THR A 51 4.52 -7.44 11.11
CA THR A 51 5.06 -6.18 10.59
C THR A 51 6.58 -6.15 10.73
N ASN A 52 7.27 -5.53 9.77
CA ASN A 52 8.72 -5.29 9.83
C ASN A 52 9.09 -3.79 9.91
N ASP A 53 10.37 -3.51 10.23
CA ASP A 53 10.87 -2.13 10.35
C ASP A 53 10.83 -1.34 9.03
N ASP A 54 10.96 -2.00 7.87
CA ASP A 54 10.90 -1.35 6.56
C ASP A 54 9.49 -0.87 6.21
N GLU A 55 8.46 -1.67 6.51
CA GLU A 55 7.05 -1.28 6.40
C GLU A 55 6.75 -0.06 7.27
N LEU A 56 7.25 -0.08 8.52
CA LEU A 56 7.10 1.04 9.44
C LEU A 56 7.80 2.31 8.91
N GLN A 57 8.96 2.18 8.26
CA GLN A 57 9.65 3.30 7.63
C GLN A 57 8.89 3.85 6.41
N HIS A 58 8.31 2.99 5.58
CA HIS A 58 7.47 3.39 4.46
C HIS A 58 6.24 4.16 4.92
N VAL A 59 5.50 3.62 5.90
CA VAL A 59 4.31 4.27 6.47
C VAL A 59 4.68 5.61 7.13
N ARG A 60 5.79 5.68 7.87
CA ARG A 60 6.28 6.94 8.45
C ARG A 60 6.61 7.97 7.38
N SER A 61 7.16 7.55 6.26
CA SER A 61 7.49 8.43 5.13
C SER A 61 6.21 8.97 4.46
N LEU A 62 5.20 8.11 4.31
CA LEU A 62 3.86 8.51 3.84
C LEU A 62 3.19 9.53 4.76
N LEU A 63 3.16 9.27 6.06
CA LEU A 63 2.54 10.17 7.04
C LEU A 63 3.27 11.52 7.16
N ARG A 64 4.57 11.55 6.87
CA ARG A 64 5.38 12.78 6.87
C ARG A 64 5.22 13.60 5.59
N ARG A 65 4.67 13.02 4.53
CA ARG A 65 4.39 13.73 3.29
C ARG A 65 3.31 14.77 3.60
N PRO A 66 3.56 16.07 3.35
CA PRO A 66 2.53 17.08 3.57
C PRO A 66 1.32 16.70 2.72
N VAL A 67 0.17 16.50 3.38
CA VAL A 67 -1.11 16.43 2.68
C VAL A 67 -1.29 17.81 2.06
N ASP A 68 -1.16 17.84 0.73
CA ASP A 68 -1.53 19.01 -0.04
C ASP A 68 -3.04 19.18 0.15
N ARG A 69 -3.44 20.15 0.98
CA ARG A 69 -4.83 20.58 1.08
C ARG A 69 -5.09 21.51 -0.10
N SER A 70 -5.08 20.97 -1.31
CA SER A 70 -5.74 21.62 -2.44
C SER A 70 -7.24 21.49 -2.21
N GLU A 71 -7.78 22.39 -1.40
CA GLU A 71 -9.20 22.75 -1.48
C GLU A 71 -9.31 23.89 -2.49
N GLU A 72 -10.03 23.66 -3.59
CA GLU A 72 -10.82 24.68 -4.27
C GLU A 72 -12.12 24.08 -4.80
#